data_AF-A0A428Z0R0-F1
#
_entry.id   AF-A0A428Z0R0-F1
#
_cell.length_a   1.000
_cell.length_b   1.000
_cell.length_c   1.000
_cell.angle_alpha   90.00
_cell.angle_beta   90.00
_cell.angle_gamma   90.00
#
_symmetry.space_group_name_H-M   'P 1'
#
loop_
_entity.id
_entity.type
_entity.pdbx_description
1 polymer ?
#
loop_
_entity_poly.entity_id
_entity_poly.type
_entity_poly.pdbx_seq_one_letter_code
_entity_poly.pdbx_strand_id
1 'polypeptide(L)'
;MIGESVDDGFANVLPLRQRGGSAPVFCIHPGIGVGWCYASMCAVVDRDRPLYVLQARALRPGGALGQSIGELALDYLGAIRQIRPTGPYHLLGWSLGGFVAHEIATLLRATGQEVGLLAIVDIFPGDGRRYGVGDGEHEQIEAFLRELGAPPTPGDAELSRATLWDHVCRIEGATDWWDSAQVDRMFDVFKNSCEISARFDPGYFDGDVLLFSAGAETARTFDVTEIWRPHVGGRIEQHSLPCEHRQMFDQKYAAHIAKIVSRRLVAEHSGG
;
A
#
# COMPACT_ATOMS: atom_id res chain seq x y z
N MET A 1 18.06 29.05 15.75
CA MET A 1 16.67 28.56 15.89
C MET A 1 16.32 27.90 14.58
N ILE A 2 16.32 26.57 14.56
CA ILE A 2 16.02 25.77 13.37
C ILE A 2 14.52 25.50 13.46
N GLY A 3 13.75 26.00 12.51
CA GLY A 3 12.31 25.78 12.47
C GLY A 3 12.03 24.29 12.38
N GLU A 4 11.30 23.76 13.36
CA GLU A 4 10.59 22.50 13.23
C GLU A 4 9.62 22.69 12.05
N SER A 5 9.98 22.15 10.89
CA SER A 5 9.02 22.01 9.80
C SER A 5 7.93 21.08 10.32
N VAL A 6 6.70 21.59 10.37
CA VAL A 6 5.50 20.77 10.52
C VAL A 6 5.65 19.59 9.57
N ASP A 7 5.66 18.38 10.12
CA ASP A 7 5.84 17.14 9.38
C ASP A 7 4.81 17.10 8.25
N ASP A 8 5.26 17.19 7.01
CA ASP A 8 4.38 17.20 5.84
C ASP A 8 3.80 15.80 5.72
N GLY A 9 2.50 15.65 6.03
CA GLY A 9 1.79 14.37 5.97
C GLY A 9 1.84 13.69 4.60
N PHE A 10 2.34 14.37 3.57
CA PHE A 10 2.57 13.87 2.19
C PHE A 10 4.05 13.64 1.85
N ALA A 11 4.94 13.66 2.84
CA ALA A 11 6.34 13.26 2.64
C ALA A 11 6.41 11.85 2.02
N ASN A 12 7.30 11.67 1.04
CA ASN A 12 7.50 10.37 0.37
C ASN A 12 7.90 9.27 1.35
N VAL A 13 8.65 9.61 2.40
CA VAL A 13 8.84 8.75 3.56
C VAL A 13 8.15 9.42 4.74
N LEU A 14 7.07 8.83 5.22
CA LEU A 14 6.33 9.29 6.39
C LEU A 14 6.66 8.38 7.59
N PRO A 15 7.36 8.88 8.62
CA PRO A 15 7.55 8.14 9.85
C PRO A 15 6.26 8.10 10.67
N LEU A 16 5.67 6.91 10.85
CA LEU A 16 4.55 6.73 11.79
C LEU A 16 5.04 6.55 13.23
N ARG A 17 6.20 5.91 13.38
CA ARG A 17 6.91 5.75 14.65
C ARG A 17 8.40 5.56 14.38
N GLN A 18 9.24 6.47 14.88
CA GLN A 18 10.70 6.39 14.67
C GLN A 18 11.47 5.74 15.82
N ARG A 19 10.84 5.57 16.98
CA ARG A 19 11.53 5.07 18.18
C ARG A 19 11.69 3.54 18.13
N GLY A 20 12.82 3.08 18.66
CA GLY A 20 13.13 1.66 18.87
C GLY A 20 14.41 1.19 18.18
N GLY A 21 14.99 0.09 18.66
CA GLY A 21 16.22 -0.50 18.13
C GLY A 21 16.01 -1.66 17.15
N SER A 22 14.80 -2.23 17.09
CA SER A 22 14.47 -3.33 16.20
C SER A 22 14.44 -2.90 14.73
N ALA A 23 14.71 -3.83 13.81
CA ALA A 23 14.65 -3.57 12.38
C ALA A 23 13.23 -3.11 11.94
N PRO A 24 13.12 -1.99 11.19
CA PRO A 24 11.85 -1.32 10.91
C PRO A 24 10.90 -2.15 10.03
N VAL A 25 9.62 -1.76 10.00
CA VAL A 25 8.66 -2.18 8.98
C VAL A 25 8.39 -1.04 8.03
N PHE A 26 8.53 -1.30 6.74
CA PHE A 26 8.24 -0.36 5.67
C PHE A 26 6.91 -0.73 5.00
N CYS A 27 5.93 0.15 5.13
CA CYS A 27 4.60 -0.01 4.57
C CYS A 27 4.49 0.78 3.26
N ILE A 28 4.13 0.13 2.15
CA ILE A 28 4.05 0.77 0.83
C ILE A 28 2.60 1.16 0.54
N HIS A 29 2.36 2.41 0.13
CA HIS A 29 1.01 2.94 -0.08
C HIS A 29 0.13 2.10 -1.02
N PRO A 30 -1.21 2.10 -0.81
CA PRO A 30 -2.19 1.57 -1.76
C PRO A 30 -2.36 2.48 -2.99
N GLY A 31 -3.24 2.11 -3.93
CA GLY A 31 -3.38 2.77 -5.24
C GLY A 31 -3.61 4.29 -5.20
N ILE A 32 -4.18 4.84 -4.12
CA ILE A 32 -4.42 6.29 -3.97
C ILE A 32 -3.18 7.10 -3.57
N GLY A 33 -2.04 6.45 -3.27
CA GLY A 33 -0.77 7.14 -2.97
C GLY A 33 -0.48 7.41 -1.50
N VAL A 34 -1.51 7.47 -0.65
CA VAL A 34 -1.40 7.78 0.79
C VAL A 34 -1.48 6.52 1.64
N GLY A 35 -0.58 6.37 2.61
CA GLY A 35 -0.51 5.19 3.47
C GLY A 35 -0.90 5.44 4.93
N TRP A 36 -1.72 6.45 5.20
CA TRP A 36 -2.13 6.78 6.57
C TRP A 36 -2.90 5.66 7.28
N CYS A 37 -3.54 4.76 6.51
CA CYS A 37 -4.20 3.57 7.03
C CYS A 37 -3.26 2.70 7.89
N TYR A 38 -1.96 2.73 7.64
CA TYR A 38 -0.95 1.99 8.40
C TYR A 38 -0.71 2.53 9.81
N ALA A 39 -1.16 3.75 10.15
CA ALA A 39 -1.06 4.30 11.51
C ALA A 39 -1.75 3.39 12.55
N SER A 40 -2.83 2.70 12.14
CA SER A 40 -3.53 1.71 12.95
C SER A 40 -2.62 0.55 13.43
N MET A 41 -1.54 0.24 12.69
CA MET A 41 -0.58 -0.80 13.06
C MET A 41 0.26 -0.41 14.27
N CYS A 42 0.49 0.88 14.52
CA CYS A 42 1.30 1.36 15.63
C CYS A 42 0.74 0.95 17.00
N ALA A 43 -0.56 0.72 17.12
CA ALA A 43 -1.18 0.28 18.37
C ALA A 43 -0.86 -1.19 18.72
N VAL A 44 -0.41 -2.00 17.75
CA VAL A 44 -0.27 -3.44 17.89
C VAL A 44 1.17 -3.92 17.69
N VAL A 45 1.89 -3.37 16.71
CA VAL A 45 3.29 -3.72 16.46
C VAL A 45 4.16 -3.23 17.62
N ASP A 46 5.10 -4.07 18.06
CA ASP A 46 6.02 -3.81 19.17
C ASP A 46 6.59 -2.39 19.15
N ARG A 47 6.58 -1.72 20.32
CA ARG A 47 7.00 -0.32 20.46
C ARG A 47 8.48 -0.08 20.17
N ASP A 48 9.32 -1.11 20.24
CA ASP A 48 10.73 -1.07 19.86
C ASP A 48 10.95 -1.20 18.35
N ARG A 49 9.89 -1.39 17.56
CA ARG A 49 9.97 -1.47 16.10
C ARG A 49 9.50 -0.17 15.44
N PRO A 50 10.37 0.52 14.70
CA PRO A 50 9.98 1.68 13.90
C PRO A 50 9.09 1.29 12.73
N LEU A 51 8.14 2.17 12.38
CA LEU A 51 7.23 2.02 11.24
C LEU A 51 7.35 3.25 10.34
N TYR A 52 7.55 2.99 9.06
CA TYR A 52 7.63 4.01 8.01
C TYR A 52 6.63 3.69 6.91
N VAL A 53 6.04 4.71 6.32
CA VAL A 53 5.20 4.60 5.14
C VAL A 53 5.92 5.23 3.95
N LEU A 54 5.92 4.53 2.83
CA LEU A 54 6.38 5.05 1.54
C LEU A 54 5.15 5.54 0.78
N GLN A 55 5.07 6.85 0.54
CA GLN A 55 3.95 7.53 -0.13
C GLN A 55 4.33 7.98 -1.54
N ALA A 56 3.35 8.09 -2.43
CA ALA A 56 3.59 8.52 -3.80
C ALA A 56 4.18 9.94 -3.86
N ARG A 57 5.31 10.10 -4.57
CA ARG A 57 5.98 11.42 -4.71
C ARG A 57 5.07 12.46 -5.35
N ALA A 58 4.23 12.03 -6.29
CA ALA A 58 3.26 12.87 -6.99
C ALA A 58 2.19 13.50 -6.08
N LEU A 59 2.10 13.14 -4.80
CA LEU A 59 1.24 13.84 -3.84
C LEU A 59 1.76 15.24 -3.50
N ARG A 60 3.05 15.49 -3.73
CA ARG A 60 3.67 16.80 -3.53
C ARG A 60 3.73 17.59 -4.84
N PRO A 61 3.65 18.93 -4.78
CA PRO A 61 3.87 19.77 -5.96
C PRO A 61 5.21 19.46 -6.64
N GLY A 62 5.17 19.19 -7.94
CA GLY A 62 6.35 18.85 -8.74
C GLY A 62 6.83 17.39 -8.61
N GLY A 63 6.16 16.54 -7.82
CA GLY A 63 6.44 15.12 -7.77
C GLY A 63 5.98 14.39 -9.04
N ALA A 64 6.81 13.46 -9.55
CA ALA A 64 6.48 12.67 -10.72
C ALA A 64 5.67 11.41 -10.37
N LEU A 65 4.82 10.97 -11.30
CA LEU A 65 4.21 9.64 -11.28
C LEU A 65 5.26 8.60 -11.70
N GLY A 66 5.30 7.46 -11.02
CA GLY A 66 6.17 6.34 -11.41
C GLY A 66 5.64 5.67 -12.68
N GLN A 67 6.52 5.36 -13.64
CA GLN A 67 6.11 4.83 -14.94
C GLN A 67 5.87 3.31 -14.93
N SER A 68 6.32 2.62 -13.89
CA SER A 68 6.12 1.18 -13.69
C SER A 68 6.26 0.79 -12.21
N ILE A 69 5.81 -0.42 -11.86
CA ILE A 69 6.05 -1.00 -10.53
C ILE A 69 7.55 -1.13 -10.25
N GLY A 70 8.35 -1.53 -11.24
CA GLY A 70 9.81 -1.64 -11.10
C GLY A 70 10.48 -0.30 -10.79
N GLU A 71 10.05 0.79 -11.44
CA GLU A 71 10.57 2.13 -11.14
C GLU A 71 10.18 2.59 -9.73
N LEU A 72 8.92 2.38 -9.32
CA LEU A 72 8.49 2.68 -7.95
C LEU A 72 9.28 1.87 -6.92
N ALA A 73 9.52 0.59 -7.19
CA ALA A 73 10.30 -0.28 -6.32
C ALA A 73 11.74 0.20 -6.17
N LEU A 74 12.39 0.64 -7.25
CA LEU A 74 13.75 1.18 -7.20
C LEU A 74 13.83 2.49 -6.42
N ASP A 75 12.88 3.42 -6.65
CA ASP A 75 12.81 4.69 -5.93
C ASP A 75 12.60 4.45 -4.42
N TYR A 76 11.62 3.61 -4.06
CA TYR A 76 11.32 3.30 -2.66
C TYR A 76 12.42 2.50 -1.99
N LEU A 77 13.06 1.56 -2.69
CA LEU A 77 14.24 0.85 -2.17
C LEU A 77 15.41 1.81 -1.90
N GLY A 78 15.60 2.84 -2.75
CA GLY A 78 16.56 3.91 -2.51
C GLY A 78 16.32 4.64 -1.19
N ALA A 79 15.07 5.04 -0.94
CA ALA A 79 14.67 5.68 0.32
C ALA A 79 14.80 4.73 1.52
N ILE A 80 14.37 3.48 1.39
CA ILE A 80 14.49 2.44 2.42
C ILE A 80 15.95 2.25 2.83
N ARG A 81 16.88 2.21 1.87
CA ARG A 81 18.33 2.02 2.15
C ARG A 81 18.99 3.21 2.85
N GLN A 82 18.44 4.42 2.72
CA GLN A 82 18.92 5.56 3.50
C GLN A 82 18.61 5.40 5.00
N ILE A 83 17.52 4.71 5.33
CA ILE A 83 17.08 4.46 6.71
C ILE A 83 17.71 3.17 7.25
N ARG A 84 17.73 2.12 6.42
CA ARG A 84 18.23 0.79 6.77
C ARG A 84 19.14 0.27 5.64
N PRO A 85 20.46 0.51 5.71
CA PRO A 85 21.38 0.13 4.64
C PRO A 85 21.54 -1.38 4.41
N THR A 86 21.31 -2.19 5.45
CA THR A 86 21.45 -3.65 5.42
C THR A 86 20.27 -4.33 6.11
N GLY A 87 19.97 -5.57 5.71
CA GLY A 87 18.85 -6.33 6.24
C GLY A 87 18.91 -6.66 7.76
N PRO A 88 17.92 -7.40 8.28
CA PRO A 88 16.73 -7.87 7.55
C PRO A 88 15.80 -6.71 7.16
N TYR A 89 15.17 -6.82 5.98
CA TYR A 89 14.14 -5.91 5.52
C TYR A 89 12.75 -6.49 5.80
N HIS A 90 11.81 -5.65 6.26
CA HIS A 90 10.42 -6.02 6.49
C HIS A 90 9.51 -5.12 5.67
N LEU A 91 8.78 -5.73 4.74
CA LEU A 91 7.97 -5.04 3.74
C LEU A 91 6.51 -5.46 3.91
N LEU A 92 5.62 -4.48 3.91
CA LEU A 92 4.19 -4.68 3.89
C LEU A 92 3.57 -3.79 2.83
N GLY A 93 2.68 -4.34 2.00
CA GLY A 93 2.01 -3.56 0.98
C GLY A 93 0.54 -3.96 0.84
N TRP A 94 -0.34 -2.98 0.80
CA TRP A 94 -1.77 -3.17 0.54
C TRP A 94 -2.11 -2.72 -0.87
N SER A 95 -2.93 -3.52 -1.56
CA SER A 95 -3.34 -3.23 -2.94
C SER A 95 -2.09 -3.08 -3.82
N LEU A 96 -1.98 -2.03 -4.63
CA LEU A 96 -0.76 -1.66 -5.38
C LEU A 96 0.53 -1.86 -4.57
N GLY A 97 0.54 -1.43 -3.31
CA GLY A 97 1.71 -1.52 -2.45
C GLY A 97 2.23 -2.94 -2.29
N GLY A 98 1.37 -3.97 -2.41
CA GLY A 98 1.75 -5.38 -2.37
C GLY A 98 2.64 -5.79 -3.55
N PHE A 99 2.34 -5.30 -4.75
CA PHE A 99 3.19 -5.49 -5.94
C PHE A 99 4.53 -4.80 -5.79
N VAL A 100 4.52 -3.54 -5.33
CA VAL A 100 5.76 -2.78 -5.11
C VAL A 100 6.62 -3.43 -4.01
N ALA A 101 6.00 -3.90 -2.92
CA ALA A 101 6.69 -4.62 -1.84
C ALA A 101 7.32 -5.93 -2.34
N HIS A 102 6.60 -6.70 -3.17
CA HIS A 102 7.14 -7.92 -3.79
C HIS A 102 8.32 -7.64 -4.71
N GLU A 103 8.24 -6.60 -5.53
CA GLU A 103 9.32 -6.20 -6.43
C GLU A 103 10.57 -5.73 -5.65
N ILE A 104 10.39 -4.92 -4.61
CA ILE A 104 11.48 -4.53 -3.70
C ILE A 104 12.11 -5.77 -3.06
N ALA A 105 11.30 -6.72 -2.59
CA ALA A 105 11.80 -7.95 -1.98
C ALA A 105 12.61 -8.80 -2.97
N THR A 106 12.15 -8.90 -4.22
CA THR A 106 12.85 -9.60 -5.32
C THR A 106 14.21 -8.95 -5.60
N LEU A 107 14.26 -7.63 -5.73
CA LEU A 107 15.50 -6.86 -5.92
C LEU A 107 16.48 -7.04 -4.75
N LEU A 108 15.96 -7.06 -3.51
CA LEU A 108 16.77 -7.30 -2.31
C LEU A 108 17.39 -8.70 -2.32
N ARG A 109 16.60 -9.75 -2.60
CA ARG A 109 17.10 -11.13 -2.66
C ARG A 109 18.12 -11.32 -3.78
N ALA A 110 17.91 -10.71 -4.95
CA ALA A 110 18.86 -10.74 -6.06
C ALA A 110 20.24 -10.14 -5.70
N THR A 111 20.29 -9.26 -4.69
CA THR A 111 21.53 -8.67 -4.16
C THR A 111 22.03 -9.33 -2.87
N GLY A 112 21.51 -10.51 -2.53
CA GLY A 112 21.90 -11.27 -1.35
C GLY A 112 21.43 -10.69 -0.01
N GLN A 113 20.51 -9.73 -0.03
CA GLN A 113 19.94 -9.17 1.20
C GLN A 113 18.88 -10.10 1.81
N GLU A 114 18.76 -10.04 3.12
CA GLU A 114 17.76 -10.78 3.88
C GLU A 114 16.42 -10.02 3.91
N VAL A 115 15.33 -10.72 3.60
CA VAL A 115 13.95 -10.21 3.73
C VAL A 115 13.25 -11.06 4.79
N GLY A 116 13.18 -10.55 6.02
CA GLY A 116 12.57 -11.28 7.16
C GLY A 116 11.04 -11.22 7.15
N LEU A 117 10.45 -10.32 6.36
CA LEU A 117 9.00 -10.25 6.16
C LEU A 117 8.68 -9.67 4.79
N LEU A 118 7.86 -10.39 4.03
CA LEU A 118 7.06 -9.84 2.93
C LEU A 118 5.59 -10.13 3.20
N ALA A 119 4.81 -9.08 3.44
CA ALA A 119 3.36 -9.14 3.62
C ALA A 119 2.64 -8.46 2.45
N ILE A 120 1.82 -9.22 1.74
CA ILE A 120 0.99 -8.77 0.62
C ILE A 120 -0.46 -8.76 1.08
N VAL A 121 -1.10 -7.60 1.03
CA VAL A 121 -2.49 -7.42 1.45
C VAL A 121 -3.35 -7.17 0.23
N ASP A 122 -4.16 -8.17 -0.11
CA ASP A 122 -5.26 -8.15 -1.06
C ASP A 122 -4.97 -7.68 -2.49
N ILE A 123 -3.88 -8.16 -3.09
CA ILE A 123 -3.59 -8.03 -4.51
C ILE A 123 -2.96 -9.31 -5.08
N PHE A 124 -3.07 -9.55 -6.39
CA PHE A 124 -2.49 -10.70 -7.08
C PHE A 124 -2.21 -10.45 -8.57
N PRO A 125 -1.27 -11.18 -9.20
CA PRO A 125 -1.03 -11.08 -10.64
C PRO A 125 -2.32 -11.19 -11.46
N GLY A 126 -2.55 -10.25 -12.38
CA GLY A 126 -3.80 -10.18 -13.15
C GLY A 126 -4.95 -9.40 -12.47
N ASP A 127 -4.81 -9.03 -11.20
CA ASP A 127 -5.77 -8.18 -10.47
C ASP A 127 -5.82 -6.74 -11.01
N GLY A 128 -4.86 -6.32 -11.83
CA GLY A 128 -4.89 -5.01 -12.49
C GLY A 128 -6.13 -4.78 -13.37
N ARG A 129 -6.86 -5.85 -13.73
CA ARG A 129 -8.18 -5.77 -14.38
C ARG A 129 -9.36 -5.59 -13.41
N ARG A 130 -9.17 -5.81 -12.10
CA ARG A 130 -10.20 -5.61 -11.07
C ARG A 130 -10.60 -4.16 -10.95
N TYR A 131 -9.66 -3.25 -11.19
CA TYR A 131 -10.02 -1.84 -11.26
C TYR A 131 -10.74 -1.51 -12.53
N GLY A 132 -10.51 -2.24 -13.64
CA GLY A 132 -11.38 -2.33 -14.82
C GLY A 132 -12.00 -1.01 -15.22
N VAL A 133 -11.30 0.08 -14.90
CA VAL A 133 -11.87 1.41 -14.93
C VAL A 133 -11.97 1.62 -16.41
N GLY A 134 -13.20 1.78 -16.88
CA GLY A 134 -13.43 2.04 -18.28
C GLY A 134 -12.44 3.11 -18.74
N ASP A 135 -12.09 3.07 -20.02
CA ASP A 135 -11.20 4.10 -20.56
C ASP A 135 -11.80 5.53 -20.42
N GLY A 136 -13.08 5.62 -20.03
CA GLY A 136 -13.77 6.84 -19.66
C GLY A 136 -13.37 7.40 -18.30
N GLU A 137 -13.23 8.72 -18.26
CA GLU A 137 -12.92 9.46 -17.03
C GLU A 137 -14.02 9.32 -15.97
N HIS A 138 -15.28 9.15 -16.38
CA HIS A 138 -16.41 8.95 -15.48
C HIS A 138 -16.23 7.70 -14.61
N GLU A 139 -15.95 6.55 -15.22
CA GLU A 139 -15.75 5.29 -14.52
C GLU A 139 -14.52 5.38 -13.59
N GLN A 140 -13.46 6.05 -14.03
CA GLN A 140 -12.25 6.31 -13.24
C GLN A 140 -12.54 7.12 -11.98
N ILE A 141 -13.32 8.19 -12.12
CA ILE A 141 -13.72 9.04 -10.99
C ILE A 141 -14.62 8.27 -10.04
N GLU A 142 -15.60 7.52 -10.54
CA GLU A 142 -16.46 6.70 -9.71
C GLU A 142 -15.65 5.69 -8.88
N ALA A 143 -14.71 4.98 -9.49
CA ALA A 143 -13.86 4.02 -8.81
C ALA A 143 -12.98 4.69 -7.74
N PHE A 144 -12.37 5.83 -8.06
CA PHE A 144 -11.56 6.60 -7.12
C PHE A 144 -12.37 7.07 -5.91
N LEU A 145 -13.57 7.61 -6.14
CA LEU A 145 -14.47 8.07 -5.09
C LEU A 145 -14.95 6.92 -4.20
N ARG A 146 -15.23 5.75 -4.79
CA ARG A 146 -15.54 4.53 -4.01
C ARG A 146 -14.37 4.10 -3.13
N GLU A 147 -13.14 4.16 -3.64
CA GLU A 147 -11.92 3.83 -2.89
C GLU A 147 -11.67 4.79 -1.73
N LEU A 148 -11.97 6.08 -1.91
CA LEU A 148 -11.92 7.08 -0.83
C LEU A 148 -13.06 6.96 0.19
N GLY A 149 -14.07 6.13 -0.06
CA GLY A 149 -15.25 6.03 0.79
C GLY A 149 -16.27 7.16 0.59
N ALA A 150 -16.22 7.87 -0.54
CA ALA A 150 -17.19 8.88 -0.98
C ALA A 150 -17.95 8.43 -2.24
N PRO A 151 -18.61 7.24 -2.24
CA PRO A 151 -19.23 6.73 -3.45
C PRO A 151 -20.27 7.72 -4.03
N PRO A 152 -20.34 7.87 -5.36
CA PRO A 152 -21.40 8.65 -5.98
C PRO A 152 -22.79 8.12 -5.59
N THR A 153 -23.75 9.05 -5.48
CA THR A 153 -25.15 8.78 -5.13
C THR A 153 -26.07 9.08 -6.32
N PRO A 154 -27.22 8.38 -6.44
CA PRO A 154 -28.20 8.70 -7.47
C PRO A 154 -28.65 10.16 -7.37
N GLY A 155 -28.50 10.91 -8.47
CA GLY A 155 -28.85 12.34 -8.53
C GLY A 155 -27.66 13.30 -8.35
N ASP A 156 -26.46 12.78 -8.13
CA ASP A 156 -25.25 13.59 -8.25
C ASP A 156 -25.10 14.19 -9.65
N ALA A 157 -24.48 15.38 -9.71
CA ALA A 157 -24.09 16.01 -10.97
C ALA A 157 -23.12 15.10 -11.75
N GLU A 158 -22.89 15.43 -13.01
CA GLU A 158 -21.93 14.70 -13.85
C GLU A 158 -20.57 14.55 -13.14
N LEU A 159 -20.12 13.31 -13.00
CA LEU A 159 -18.82 13.01 -12.40
C LEU A 159 -17.74 13.51 -13.35
N SER A 160 -16.99 14.51 -12.89
CA SER A 160 -15.90 15.11 -13.63
C SER A 160 -14.81 15.52 -12.66
N ARG A 161 -13.62 15.79 -13.18
CA ARG A 161 -12.51 16.23 -12.33
C ARG A 161 -12.85 17.47 -11.51
N ALA A 162 -13.68 18.36 -12.07
CA ALA A 162 -14.14 19.58 -11.40
C ALA A 162 -15.03 19.31 -10.18
N THR A 163 -15.72 18.16 -10.11
CA THR A 163 -16.63 17.81 -9.02
C THR A 163 -16.01 16.93 -7.94
N LEU A 164 -14.78 16.42 -8.15
CA LEU A 164 -14.09 15.53 -7.20
C LEU A 164 -14.06 16.09 -5.78
N TRP A 165 -13.67 17.36 -5.64
CA TRP A 165 -13.56 18.00 -4.33
C TRP A 165 -14.91 18.10 -3.61
N ASP A 166 -15.99 18.37 -4.34
CA ASP A 166 -17.34 18.46 -3.78
C ASP A 166 -17.83 17.11 -3.26
N HIS A 167 -17.43 16.00 -3.89
CA HIS A 167 -17.71 14.66 -3.39
C HIS A 167 -16.88 14.33 -2.15
N VAL A 168 -15.58 14.63 -2.17
CA VAL A 168 -14.68 14.34 -1.05
C VAL A 168 -15.03 15.16 0.20
N CYS A 169 -15.51 16.40 0.06
CA CYS A 169 -16.00 17.22 1.18
C CYS A 169 -17.18 16.59 1.95
N ARG A 170 -17.83 15.55 1.42
CA ARG A 170 -18.90 14.83 2.10
C ARG A 170 -18.36 13.84 3.14
N ILE A 171 -17.08 13.47 3.05
CA ILE A 171 -16.41 12.67 4.08
C ILE A 171 -16.19 13.57 5.29
N GLU A 172 -16.62 13.09 6.46
CA GLU A 172 -16.45 13.80 7.72
C GLU A 172 -14.96 14.11 7.99
N GLY A 173 -14.65 15.39 8.21
CA GLY A 173 -13.30 15.86 8.49
C GLY A 173 -12.37 15.95 7.28
N ALA A 174 -12.81 15.64 6.05
CA ALA A 174 -11.93 15.69 4.87
C ALA A 174 -11.23 17.04 4.68
N THR A 175 -11.92 18.15 4.98
CA THR A 175 -11.35 19.51 4.86
C THR A 175 -10.28 19.84 5.90
N ASP A 176 -10.12 19.02 6.95
CA ASP A 176 -9.05 19.17 7.94
C ASP A 176 -7.72 18.58 7.44
N TRP A 177 -7.78 17.65 6.49
CA TRP A 177 -6.64 16.87 6.02
C TRP A 177 -6.27 17.13 4.57
N TRP A 178 -7.27 17.49 3.75
CA TRP A 178 -7.13 17.60 2.30
C TRP A 178 -7.58 18.96 1.76
N ASP A 179 -6.95 19.37 0.66
CA ASP A 179 -7.44 20.41 -0.25
C ASP A 179 -7.77 19.83 -1.63
N SER A 180 -8.43 20.63 -2.48
CA SER A 180 -8.84 20.19 -3.82
C SER A 180 -7.65 19.75 -4.67
N ALA A 181 -6.49 20.42 -4.54
CA ALA A 181 -5.31 20.11 -5.33
C ALA A 181 -4.66 18.79 -4.88
N GLN A 182 -4.74 18.45 -3.60
CA GLN A 182 -4.32 17.15 -3.07
C GLN A 182 -5.22 16.03 -3.57
N VAL A 183 -6.54 16.24 -3.57
CA VAL A 183 -7.50 15.27 -4.13
C VAL A 183 -7.26 15.05 -5.62
N ASP A 184 -7.00 16.12 -6.39
CA ASP A 184 -6.60 16.01 -7.79
C ASP A 184 -5.34 15.16 -7.99
N ARG A 185 -4.31 15.36 -7.17
CA ARG A 185 -3.06 14.57 -7.24
C ARG A 185 -3.29 13.11 -6.84
N MET A 186 -4.13 12.85 -5.84
CA MET A 186 -4.51 11.48 -5.47
C MET A 186 -5.25 10.78 -6.61
N PHE A 187 -6.11 11.50 -7.35
CA PHE A 187 -6.78 10.95 -8.53
C PHE A 187 -5.79 10.60 -9.64
N ASP A 188 -4.81 11.47 -9.92
CA ASP A 188 -3.74 11.17 -10.90
C ASP A 188 -2.92 9.94 -10.48
N VAL A 189 -2.57 9.85 -9.20
CA VAL A 189 -1.86 8.68 -8.64
C VAL A 189 -2.72 7.42 -8.76
N PHE A 190 -4.01 7.49 -8.48
CA PHE A 190 -4.94 6.37 -8.61
C PHE A 190 -5.03 5.86 -10.04
N LYS A 191 -5.21 6.76 -11.02
CA LYS A 191 -5.22 6.41 -12.45
C LYS A 191 -3.93 5.72 -12.87
N ASN A 192 -2.79 6.34 -12.56
CA ASN A 192 -1.48 5.76 -12.86
C ASN A 192 -1.29 4.39 -12.20
N SER A 193 -1.72 4.24 -10.95
CA SER A 193 -1.63 2.98 -10.19
C SER A 193 -2.41 1.85 -10.85
N CYS A 194 -3.60 2.14 -11.37
CA CYS A 194 -4.39 1.18 -12.15
C CYS A 194 -3.61 0.77 -13.42
N GLU A 195 -3.08 1.73 -14.16
CA GLU A 195 -2.35 1.50 -15.42
C GLU A 195 -1.09 0.63 -15.22
N ILE A 196 -0.24 0.98 -14.25
CA ILE A 196 1.00 0.24 -14.01
C ILE A 196 0.72 -1.15 -13.41
N SER A 197 -0.34 -1.29 -12.59
CA SER A 197 -0.76 -2.59 -12.05
C SER A 197 -1.26 -3.53 -13.15
N ALA A 198 -2.01 -3.00 -14.13
CA ALA A 198 -2.53 -3.79 -15.24
C ALA A 198 -1.44 -4.36 -16.15
N ARG A 199 -0.26 -3.73 -16.17
CA ARG A 199 0.89 -4.14 -17.00
C ARG A 199 1.95 -4.92 -16.21
N PHE A 200 1.80 -5.03 -14.90
CA PHE A 200 2.81 -5.65 -14.06
C PHE A 200 2.73 -7.17 -14.10
N ASP A 201 3.87 -7.79 -14.37
CA ASP A 201 4.11 -9.23 -14.23
C ASP A 201 5.19 -9.42 -13.17
N PRO A 202 4.87 -9.96 -11.98
CA PRO A 202 5.84 -10.04 -10.90
C PRO A 202 7.02 -10.96 -11.22
N GLY A 203 8.20 -10.61 -10.71
CA GLY A 203 9.37 -11.48 -10.75
C GLY A 203 9.24 -12.71 -9.85
N TYR A 204 10.37 -13.39 -9.59
CA TYR A 204 10.43 -14.52 -8.66
C TYR A 204 11.10 -14.12 -7.34
N PHE A 205 10.36 -14.21 -6.23
CA PHE A 205 10.87 -13.98 -4.89
C PHE A 205 11.17 -15.30 -4.17
N ASP A 206 12.45 -15.56 -3.91
CA ASP A 206 12.91 -16.74 -3.16
C ASP A 206 12.84 -16.51 -1.64
N GLY A 207 11.61 -16.52 -1.10
CA GLY A 207 11.32 -16.37 0.32
C GLY A 207 9.86 -16.63 0.67
N ASP A 208 9.55 -16.56 1.96
CA ASP A 208 8.21 -16.73 2.51
C ASP A 208 7.34 -15.48 2.32
N VAL A 209 6.05 -15.67 2.05
CA VAL A 209 5.06 -14.59 1.91
C VAL A 209 3.91 -14.78 2.90
N LEU A 210 3.57 -13.69 3.61
CA LEU A 210 2.27 -13.57 4.27
C LEU A 210 1.27 -12.94 3.29
N LEU A 211 0.24 -13.68 2.94
CA LEU A 211 -0.81 -13.21 2.04
C LEU A 211 -2.09 -12.95 2.83
N PHE A 212 -2.65 -11.75 2.75
CA PHE A 212 -3.95 -11.44 3.31
C PHE A 212 -4.95 -11.24 2.17
N SER A 213 -6.15 -11.82 2.28
CA SER A 213 -7.17 -11.72 1.24
C SER A 213 -8.50 -11.26 1.82
N ALA A 214 -9.19 -10.36 1.12
CA ALA A 214 -10.57 -9.97 1.35
C ALA A 214 -11.49 -11.13 0.93
N GLY A 215 -11.93 -11.90 1.93
CA GLY A 215 -12.74 -13.11 1.76
C GLY A 215 -14.24 -12.86 1.59
N ALA A 216 -14.72 -11.62 1.77
CA ALA A 216 -16.10 -11.26 1.44
C ALA A 216 -16.26 -10.82 -0.03
N GLU A 217 -15.17 -10.79 -0.81
CA GLU A 217 -15.20 -10.45 -2.23
C GLU A 217 -15.80 -11.59 -3.05
N THR A 218 -17.13 -11.58 -3.21
CA THR A 218 -17.88 -12.67 -3.86
C THR A 218 -17.53 -12.85 -5.34
N ALA A 219 -16.92 -11.86 -5.98
CA ALA A 219 -16.47 -11.94 -7.37
C ALA A 219 -15.25 -12.86 -7.55
N ARG A 220 -14.55 -13.24 -6.48
CA ARG A 220 -13.39 -14.13 -6.54
C ARG A 220 -13.80 -15.59 -6.45
N THR A 221 -13.60 -16.31 -7.55
CA THR A 221 -13.91 -17.75 -7.66
C THR A 221 -12.66 -18.64 -7.67
N PHE A 222 -11.48 -18.04 -7.48
CA PHE A 222 -10.18 -18.70 -7.56
C PHE A 222 -9.36 -18.52 -6.28
N ASP A 223 -8.35 -19.38 -6.10
CA ASP A 223 -7.42 -19.28 -4.98
C ASP A 223 -6.27 -18.31 -5.32
N VAL A 224 -6.16 -17.24 -4.53
CA VAL A 224 -5.14 -16.21 -4.68
C VAL A 224 -3.72 -16.77 -4.43
N THR A 225 -3.59 -17.83 -3.62
CA THR A 225 -2.29 -18.48 -3.38
C THR A 225 -1.78 -19.19 -4.62
N GLU A 226 -2.66 -19.81 -5.40
CA GLU A 226 -2.31 -20.48 -6.66
C GLU A 226 -1.80 -19.47 -7.69
N ILE A 227 -2.39 -18.27 -7.73
CA ILE A 227 -1.94 -17.19 -8.63
C ILE A 227 -0.55 -16.67 -8.24
N TRP A 228 -0.28 -16.52 -6.95
CA TRP A 228 1.05 -16.09 -6.48
C TRP A 228 2.10 -17.19 -6.57
N ARG A 229 1.69 -18.46 -6.66
CA ARG A 229 2.60 -19.60 -6.53
C ARG A 229 3.78 -19.57 -7.50
N PRO A 230 3.64 -19.21 -8.79
CA PRO A 230 4.76 -19.12 -9.74
C PRO A 230 5.79 -18.03 -9.40
N HIS A 231 5.44 -17.05 -8.55
CA HIS A 231 6.24 -15.86 -8.25
C HIS A 231 6.89 -15.91 -6.86
N VAL A 232 6.72 -17.02 -6.12
CA VAL A 232 7.19 -17.17 -4.74
C VAL A 232 7.82 -18.55 -4.56
N GLY A 233 9.07 -18.60 -4.10
CA GLY A 233 9.80 -19.84 -3.84
C GLY A 233 9.56 -20.48 -2.47
N GLY A 234 9.25 -19.66 -1.46
CA GLY A 234 9.00 -20.13 -0.10
C GLY A 234 7.54 -20.47 0.19
N ARG A 235 7.20 -20.54 1.47
CA ARG A 235 5.82 -20.79 1.92
C ARG A 235 4.96 -19.55 1.72
N ILE A 236 3.76 -19.74 1.16
CA ILE A 236 2.70 -18.72 1.19
C ILE A 236 1.79 -19.08 2.36
N GLU A 237 1.76 -18.24 3.38
CA GLU A 237 0.82 -18.36 4.50
C GLU A 237 -0.34 -17.38 4.26
N GLN A 238 -1.52 -17.90 3.92
CA GLN A 238 -2.69 -17.08 3.63
C GLN A 238 -3.59 -16.88 4.85
N HIS A 239 -4.08 -15.66 5.01
CA HIS A 239 -5.11 -15.26 5.96
C HIS A 239 -6.27 -14.58 5.22
N SER A 240 -7.38 -15.30 5.06
CA SER A 240 -8.61 -14.75 4.48
C SER A 240 -9.45 -14.05 5.56
N LEU A 241 -9.77 -12.78 5.35
CA LEU A 241 -10.52 -11.93 6.29
C LEU A 241 -11.96 -11.74 5.79
N PRO A 242 -12.99 -11.81 6.65
CA PRO A 242 -14.39 -11.64 6.25
C PRO A 242 -14.72 -10.15 6.03
N CYS A 243 -14.11 -9.53 5.02
CA CYS A 243 -14.31 -8.14 4.62
C CYS A 243 -14.05 -7.94 3.12
N GLU A 244 -14.48 -6.79 2.62
CA GLU A 244 -14.15 -6.30 1.28
C GLU A 244 -12.73 -5.70 1.24
N HIS A 245 -12.19 -5.46 0.04
CA HIS A 245 -10.85 -4.88 -0.15
C HIS A 245 -10.64 -3.59 0.64
N ARG A 246 -11.56 -2.63 0.47
CA ARG A 246 -11.53 -1.30 1.12
C ARG A 246 -11.56 -1.36 2.65
N GLN A 247 -12.07 -2.47 3.21
CA GLN A 247 -12.24 -2.65 4.65
C GLN A 247 -11.04 -3.33 5.30
N MET A 248 -10.04 -3.80 4.54
CA MET A 248 -8.90 -4.56 5.07
C MET A 248 -8.13 -3.79 6.15
N PHE A 249 -8.10 -2.46 6.09
CA PHE A 249 -7.48 -1.59 7.08
C PHE A 249 -8.45 -0.85 8.02
N ASP A 250 -9.74 -1.22 8.03
CA ASP A 250 -10.64 -0.82 9.10
C ASP A 250 -10.11 -1.36 10.44
N GLN A 251 -10.38 -0.63 11.54
CA GLN A 251 -9.78 -0.86 12.86
C GLN A 251 -9.69 -2.34 13.27
N LYS A 252 -10.77 -3.11 13.08
CA LYS A 252 -10.84 -4.54 13.42
C LYS A 252 -9.87 -5.39 12.58
N TYR A 253 -9.83 -5.18 11.27
CA TYR A 253 -9.04 -5.98 10.33
C TYR A 253 -7.58 -5.56 10.34
N ALA A 254 -7.30 -4.25 10.43
CA ALA A 254 -5.95 -3.73 10.65
C ALA A 254 -5.31 -4.32 11.92
N ALA A 255 -6.05 -4.39 13.02
CA ALA A 255 -5.55 -4.99 14.26
C ALA A 255 -5.25 -6.49 14.09
N HIS A 256 -6.04 -7.21 13.28
CA HIS A 256 -5.79 -8.62 12.97
C HIS A 256 -4.53 -8.81 12.12
N ILE A 257 -4.38 -8.04 11.04
CA ILE A 257 -3.19 -8.02 10.18
C ILE A 257 -1.96 -7.72 11.02
N ALA A 258 -1.99 -6.65 11.82
CA ALA A 258 -0.87 -6.24 12.66
C ALA A 258 -0.47 -7.31 13.70
N LYS A 259 -1.43 -8.07 14.26
CA LYS A 259 -1.13 -9.19 15.18
C LYS A 259 -0.40 -10.34 14.48
N ILE A 260 -0.76 -10.67 13.24
CA ILE A 260 -0.08 -11.72 12.47
C ILE A 260 1.32 -11.26 12.07
N VAL A 261 1.44 -10.04 11.55
CA VAL A 261 2.72 -9.40 11.21
C VAL A 261 3.64 -9.38 12.43
N SER A 262 3.14 -8.97 13.60
CA SER A 262 3.94 -8.92 14.83
C SER A 262 4.45 -10.30 15.25
N ARG A 263 3.64 -11.35 15.13
CA ARG A 263 4.07 -12.73 15.42
C ARG A 263 5.17 -13.19 14.48
N ARG A 264 5.09 -12.86 13.20
CA ARG A 264 6.14 -13.20 12.23
C ARG A 264 7.45 -12.49 12.55
N LEU A 265 7.40 -11.20 12.88
CA LEU A 265 8.59 -10.40 13.21
C LEU A 265 9.35 -10.91 14.46
N VAL A 266 8.65 -11.54 15.41
CA VAL A 266 9.28 -12.16 16.60
C VAL A 266 9.93 -13.50 16.28
N ALA A 267 9.31 -14.31 15.41
CA ALA A 267 9.85 -15.63 15.02
C ALA A 267 11.25 -15.52 14.40
N GLU A 268 11.51 -14.47 13.62
CA GLU A 268 12.84 -14.16 13.07
C GLU A 268 13.92 -14.00 14.15
N HIS A 269 13.59 -13.41 15.30
CA HIS A 269 14.57 -13.15 16.37
C HIS A 269 14.95 -14.40 17.17
N SER A 270 14.18 -15.48 17.04
CA SER A 270 14.37 -16.72 17.82
C SER A 270 15.14 -17.79 17.05
N GLY A 271 15.48 -17.54 15.79
CA GLY A 271 16.17 -18.48 14.89
C GLY A 271 17.66 -18.22 14.68
N GLY A 272 18.28 -17.32 15.46
CA GLY A 272 19.71 -17.00 15.42
C GLY A 272 20.55 -17.75 16.44
#